data_AF-A0A2N2SQ35-F1
#
_entry.id   AF-A0A2N2SQ35-F1
#
_cell.length_a   1.000
_cell.length_b   1.000
_cell.length_c   1.000
_cell.angle_alpha   90.00
_cell.angle_beta   90.00
_cell.angle_gamma   90.00
#
_symmetry.space_group_name_H-M   'P 1'
#
loop_
_entity.id
_entity.type
_entity.pdbx_description
1 polymer ?
#
loop_
_entity_poly.entity_id
_entity_poly.type
_entity_poly.pdbx_seq_one_letter_code
_entity_poly.pdbx_strand_id
1 'polypeptide(L)'
;SLDTRQNARYSAGQLKASGVTRILLVTHAAHMRRARAEFEAAGMQVSIAPTAWLGPRPLGNPVDEEVLPNLPSASSAYAAWFAVHEWVGLLAYRLSR
;
A
#
# COMPACT_ATOMS: atom_id res chain seq x y z
N SER A 1 4.00 -0.88 18.73
CA SER A 1 4.12 -2.15 17.99
C SER A 1 5.19 -1.99 16.93
N LEU A 2 6.08 -2.96 16.76
CA LEU A 2 7.24 -2.83 15.88
C LEU A 2 7.00 -3.44 14.49
N ASP A 3 5.99 -4.29 14.35
CA ASP A 3 5.69 -4.98 13.10
C ASP A 3 4.17 -5.09 12.83
N THR A 4 3.82 -5.44 11.58
CA THR A 4 2.43 -5.56 11.12
C THR A 4 1.67 -6.69 11.81
N ARG A 5 2.36 -7.76 12.25
CA ARG A 5 1.76 -8.95 12.86
C ARG A 5 1.35 -8.69 14.31
N GLN A 6 2.21 -8.07 15.11
CA GLN A 6 1.91 -7.62 16.46
C GLN A 6 0.75 -6.62 16.44
N ASN A 7 0.75 -5.69 15.47
CA ASN A 7 -0.36 -4.77 15.27
C ASN A 7 -1.68 -5.52 15.05
N ALA A 8 -1.70 -6.51 14.16
CA ALA A 8 -2.88 -7.30 13.89
C ALA A 8 -3.38 -8.04 15.15
N ARG A 9 -2.49 -8.75 15.85
CA ARG A 9 -2.85 -9.55 17.03
C ARG A 9 -3.39 -8.71 18.19
N TYR A 10 -2.69 -7.63 18.54
CA TYR A 10 -3.09 -6.79 19.68
C TYR A 10 -4.35 -5.97 19.38
N SER A 11 -4.50 -5.51 18.14
CA SER A 11 -5.71 -4.78 17.73
C SER A 11 -6.90 -5.74 17.64
N ALA A 12 -6.74 -6.91 17.02
CA ALA A 12 -7.82 -7.88 16.91
C ALA A 12 -8.30 -8.38 18.27
N GLY A 13 -7.40 -8.59 19.24
CA GLY A 13 -7.77 -8.97 20.60
C GLY A 13 -8.66 -7.92 21.28
N GLN A 14 -8.27 -6.65 21.21
CA GLN A 14 -9.04 -5.54 21.78
C GLN A 14 -10.39 -5.35 21.08
N LEU A 15 -10.41 -5.42 19.75
CA LEU A 15 -11.63 -5.27 18.95
C LEU A 15 -12.61 -6.43 19.18
N LYS A 16 -12.12 -7.66 19.30
CA LYS A 16 -12.97 -8.81 19.62
C LYS A 16 -13.56 -8.72 21.02
N ALA A 17 -12.79 -8.23 21.99
CA ALA A 17 -13.28 -7.99 23.35
C ALA A 17 -14.42 -6.95 23.38
N SER A 18 -14.45 -6.01 22.43
CA SER A 18 -15.56 -5.06 22.24
C SER A 18 -16.65 -5.52 21.28
N GLY A 19 -16.62 -6.79 20.83
CA GLY A 19 -17.61 -7.36 19.92
C GLY A 19 -17.42 -6.99 18.44
N VAL A 20 -16.33 -6.29 18.09
CA VAL A 20 -16.02 -5.90 16.71
C VAL A 20 -15.27 -7.02 16.00
N THR A 21 -15.83 -7.50 14.90
CA THR A 21 -15.24 -8.57 14.06
C THR A 21 -14.94 -8.12 12.64
N ARG A 22 -15.47 -6.97 12.20
CA ARG A 22 -15.26 -6.39 10.87
C ARG A 22 -14.62 -5.02 10.98
N ILE A 23 -13.59 -4.76 10.17
CA ILE A 23 -12.81 -3.53 10.20
C ILE A 23 -12.59 -2.94 8.81
N LEU A 24 -12.41 -1.61 8.77
CA LEU A 24 -11.84 -0.90 7.65
C LEU A 24 -10.34 -0.70 7.92
N LEU A 25 -9.48 -1.39 7.17
CA LEU A 25 -8.04 -1.38 7.37
C LEU A 25 -7.39 -0.26 6.55
N VAL A 26 -6.94 0.78 7.25
CA VAL A 26 -6.27 1.94 6.67
C VAL A 26 -4.75 1.79 6.82
N THR A 27 -4.04 1.68 5.70
CA THR A 27 -2.57 1.65 5.67
C THR A 27 -2.03 1.96 4.27
N HIS A 28 -0.73 2.20 4.15
CA HIS A 28 -0.07 2.49 2.88
C HIS A 28 -0.27 1.34 1.88
N ALA A 29 -0.58 1.64 0.62
CA ALA A 29 -0.89 0.66 -0.42
C ALA A 29 0.19 -0.44 -0.55
N ALA A 30 1.47 -0.06 -0.48
CA ALA A 30 2.62 -0.98 -0.51
C ALA A 30 2.60 -2.03 0.62
N HIS A 31 1.98 -1.73 1.77
CA HIS A 31 1.88 -2.65 2.91
C HIS A 31 0.54 -3.36 2.97
N MET A 32 -0.43 -2.99 2.14
CA MET A 32 -1.82 -3.45 2.22
C MET A 32 -1.94 -4.97 2.14
N ARG A 33 -1.22 -5.61 1.20
CA ARG A 33 -1.28 -7.07 1.02
C ARG A 33 -0.85 -7.82 2.29
N ARG A 34 0.27 -7.40 2.88
CA ARG A 34 0.81 -7.99 4.12
C ARG A 34 -0.10 -7.69 5.31
N ALA A 35 -0.55 -6.46 5.45
CA ALA A 35 -1.41 -6.06 6.57
C ALA A 35 -2.74 -6.80 6.55
N ARG A 36 -3.40 -6.88 5.40
CA ARG A 36 -4.65 -7.63 5.24
C ARG A 36 -4.49 -9.08 5.69
N ALA A 37 -3.46 -9.78 5.21
CA ALA A 37 -3.22 -11.18 5.54
C ALA A 37 -3.04 -11.40 7.06
N GLU A 38 -2.32 -10.52 7.76
CA GLU A 38 -2.13 -10.65 9.20
C GLU A 38 -3.43 -10.39 9.99
N PHE A 39 -4.24 -9.42 9.57
CA PHE A 39 -5.54 -9.14 10.23
C PHE A 39 -6.58 -10.23 9.96
N GLU A 40 -6.62 -10.79 8.74
CA GLU A 40 -7.45 -11.95 8.42
C GLU A 40 -7.00 -13.19 9.22
N ALA A 41 -5.70 -13.45 9.33
CA ALA A 41 -5.15 -14.52 10.17
C ALA A 41 -5.43 -14.32 11.67
N ALA A 42 -5.56 -13.08 12.12
CA ALA A 42 -6.02 -12.74 13.47
C ALA A 42 -7.55 -12.91 13.64
N GLY A 43 -8.26 -13.35 12.59
CA GLY A 43 -9.70 -13.65 12.59
C GLY A 43 -10.59 -12.42 12.49
N MET A 44 -10.14 -11.37 11.78
CA MET A 44 -10.94 -10.19 11.45
C MET A 44 -11.47 -10.27 10.02
N GLN A 45 -12.65 -9.73 9.76
CA GLN A 45 -13.16 -9.48 8.42
C GLN A 45 -12.64 -8.11 7.94
N VAL A 46 -11.81 -8.09 6.91
CA VAL A 46 -11.06 -6.90 6.50
C VAL A 46 -11.64 -6.28 5.23
N SER A 47 -12.10 -5.04 5.31
CA SER A 47 -12.30 -4.16 4.16
C SER A 47 -11.08 -3.26 4.01
N ILE A 48 -10.48 -3.18 2.82
CA ILE A 48 -9.25 -2.40 2.61
C ILE A 48 -9.55 -0.93 2.32
N ALA A 49 -8.77 -0.03 2.92
CA ALA A 49 -8.78 1.40 2.64
C ALA A 49 -7.33 1.90 2.47
N PRO A 50 -6.70 1.62 1.31
CA PRO A 50 -5.31 1.96 1.10
C PRO A 50 -5.10 3.48 1.06
N THR A 51 -4.09 3.94 1.79
CA THR A 51 -3.54 5.29 1.65
C THR A 51 -2.38 5.25 0.66
N ALA A 52 -2.08 6.39 0.01
CA ALA A 52 -1.08 6.46 -1.06
C ALA A 52 -1.30 5.39 -2.16
N TRP A 53 -2.57 5.17 -2.54
CA TRP A 53 -2.93 4.32 -3.67
C TRP A 53 -2.59 5.02 -4.98
N LEU A 54 -1.82 4.33 -5.82
CA LEU A 54 -1.20 4.90 -7.01
C LEU A 54 -1.61 4.16 -8.31
N GLY A 55 -2.64 3.32 -8.25
CA GLY A 55 -3.22 2.61 -9.40
C GLY A 55 -4.60 3.18 -9.81
N PRO A 56 -5.22 2.65 -10.89
CA PRO A 56 -6.55 3.07 -11.33
C PRO A 56 -7.56 2.97 -10.20
N ARG A 57 -8.40 4.00 -10.07
CA ARG A 57 -9.38 4.12 -9.00
C ARG A 57 -10.56 3.17 -9.27
N PRO A 58 -11.05 2.36 -8.32
CA PRO A 58 -12.10 1.36 -8.59
C PRO A 58 -13.53 1.91 -8.53
N LEU A 59 -13.74 3.22 -8.76
CA LEU A 59 -15.07 3.84 -8.68
C LEU A 59 -15.45 4.45 -10.02
N GLY A 60 -16.15 3.64 -10.82
CA GLY A 60 -17.23 4.04 -11.72
C GLY A 60 -16.91 5.03 -12.84
N ASN A 61 -16.49 4.51 -13.99
CA ASN A 61 -17.09 4.73 -15.33
C ASN A 61 -16.07 4.36 -16.43
N PRO A 62 -16.48 3.67 -17.52
CA PRO A 62 -15.65 3.44 -18.70
C PRO A 62 -15.79 4.59 -19.73
N VAL A 63 -16.03 5.82 -19.26
CA VAL A 63 -16.09 7.01 -20.11
C VAL A 63 -15.02 7.98 -19.63
N ASP A 64 -14.21 8.42 -20.59
CA ASP A 64 -13.19 9.47 -20.47
C ASP A 64 -11.76 8.98 -20.14
N GLU A 65 -11.35 7.84 -20.71
CA GLU A 65 -9.93 7.50 -20.93
C GLU A 65 -9.33 8.13 -22.20
N GLU A 66 -10.05 9.02 -22.87
CA GLU A 66 -9.51 9.87 -23.93
C GLU A 66 -9.60 11.32 -23.50
N VAL A 67 -8.50 11.84 -22.93
CA VAL A 67 -7.87 13.15 -23.23
C VAL A 67 -6.84 13.39 -22.12
N LEU A 68 -5.69 12.72 -22.27
CA LEU A 68 -4.32 13.06 -21.84
C LEU A 68 -3.54 11.80 -21.42
N PRO A 69 -3.17 10.92 -22.37
CA PRO A 69 -2.42 9.68 -22.10
C PRO A 69 -0.94 9.89 -21.69
N ASN A 70 -0.51 11.15 -21.47
CA ASN A 70 0.91 11.53 -21.42
C ASN A 70 1.33 12.27 -20.14
N LEU A 71 0.52 12.29 -19.08
CA LEU A 71 0.96 12.82 -17.79
C LEU A 71 1.44 11.66 -16.90
N PRO A 72 2.72 11.66 -16.47
CA PRO A 72 3.21 10.66 -15.54
C PRO A 72 2.37 10.81 -14.26
N SER A 73 1.60 9.78 -13.91
CA SER A 73 0.96 9.72 -12.60
C SER A 73 2.01 9.88 -11.51
N ALA A 74 1.65 10.41 -10.34
CA ALA A 74 2.57 10.50 -9.19
C ALA A 74 3.25 9.14 -8.86
N SER A 75 2.58 8.03 -9.23
CA SER A 75 3.11 6.65 -9.24
C SER A 75 4.32 6.48 -10.14
N SER A 76 4.18 6.90 -11.40
CA SER A 76 5.24 6.81 -12.38
C SER A 76 6.37 7.79 -12.08
N ALA A 77 6.07 8.95 -11.47
CA ALA A 77 7.08 9.87 -10.96
C ALA A 77 7.88 9.28 -9.78
N TYR A 78 7.21 8.59 -8.85
CA TYR A 78 7.89 7.90 -7.75
C TYR A 78 8.68 6.67 -8.22
N ALA A 79 8.12 5.87 -9.13
CA ALA A 79 8.82 4.75 -9.75
C ALA A 79 10.04 5.22 -10.56
N ALA A 80 9.91 6.33 -11.29
CA ALA A 80 11.02 6.97 -11.99
C ALA A 80 12.08 7.49 -11.00
N TRP A 81 11.67 8.16 -9.92
CA TRP A 81 12.59 8.61 -8.88
C TRP A 81 13.36 7.45 -8.24
N PHE A 82 12.67 6.35 -7.90
CA PHE A 82 13.29 5.16 -7.33
C PHE A 82 14.27 4.50 -8.32
N ALA A 83 13.88 4.36 -9.59
CA ALA A 83 14.76 3.84 -10.63
C ALA A 83 16.01 4.71 -10.84
N VAL A 84 15.85 6.04 -10.86
CA VAL A 84 16.97 6.98 -10.95
C VAL A 84 17.88 6.88 -9.72
N HIS A 85 17.31 6.75 -8.52
CA HIS A 85 18.08 6.59 -7.29
C HIS A 85 18.96 5.33 -7.33
N GLU A 86 18.39 4.19 -7.75
CA GLU A 86 19.11 2.93 -7.94
C GLU A 86 20.20 3.04 -9.02
N TRP A 87 19.90 3.71 -10.14
CA TRP A 87 20.88 3.92 -11.22
C TRP A 87 22.05 4.80 -10.77
N VAL A 88 21.78 5.86 -10.02
CA VAL A 88 22.83 6.71 -9.42
C VAL A 88 23.65 5.91 -8.42
N GLY A 89 23.02 5.06 -7.60
CA GLY A 89 23.72 4.15 -6.70
C GLY A 89 24.67 3.20 -7.43
N LEU A 90 24.20 2.60 -8.53
CA LEU A 90 25.04 1.73 -9.38
C LEU A 90 26.18 2.49 -10.06
N LEU A 91 25.95 3.72 -10.50
CA LEU A 91 26.97 4.56 -11.11
C LEU A 91 28.03 4.97 -10.08
N ALA A 92 27.61 5.42 -8.90
CA ALA A 92 28.51 5.74 -7.80
C ALA A 92 29.37 4.54 -7.40
N TYR A 93 28.77 3.34 -7.31
CA TYR A 93 29.48 2.10 -7.02
C TYR A 93 30.54 1.76 -8.08
N ARG A 94 30.26 2.03 -9.36
CA ARG A 94 31.22 1.82 -10.45
C ARG A 94 32.37 2.83 -10.46
N LEU A 95 32.14 4.06 -10.01
CA LEU A 95 33.15 5.12 -9.95
C LEU A 95 33.98 5.08 -8.67
N SER A 96 33.48 4.47 -7.60
CA SER A 96 34.20 4.29 -6.34
C SER A 96 35.07 3.01 -6.31
N ARG A 97 35.25 2.36 -7.46
CA ARG A 97 36.06 1.17 -7.65
C ARG A 97 37.27 1.51 -8.51
#